data_AF-A0A0G1X5X4-F1
#
_entry.id   AF-A0A0G1X5X4-F1
#
_cell.length_a   1.000
_cell.length_b   1.000
_cell.length_c   1.000
_cell.angle_alpha   90.00
_cell.angle_beta   90.00
_cell.angle_gamma   90.00
#
_symmetry.space_group_name_H-M   'P 1'
#
loop_
_entity.id
_entity.type
_entity.pdbx_description
1 polymer ?
#
loop_
_entity_poly.entity_id
_entity_poly.type
_entity_poly.pdbx_seq_one_letter_code
_entity_poly.pdbx_strand_id
1 'polypeptide(L)'
;MLKGNSVFLGIAAWVMLLLALPLSSAHLEGGLDKEANGYTIDVGYDPDPLLAQHPVYLSIGLFNATTKEAAKTDKMWMRLSTDQGVVYAGMYLPENGVAPMSLIFPRGGEYTLAVRFYDGDNPEAVAAADIPLTVNGAAAQGSMLTNAWGVLFMAAGVLVAGVIGYVAGVAASTGKRPGKEKLLNSKSRKSKAKT
;
A
#
# COMPACT_ATOMS: atom_id res chain seq x y z
N MET A 1 4.60 -19.62 -43.98
CA MET A 1 5.48 -20.09 -42.90
C MET A 1 5.96 -18.89 -42.10
N LEU A 2 5.33 -18.58 -40.97
CA LEU A 2 5.84 -17.63 -39.97
C LEU A 2 6.01 -18.42 -38.67
N LYS A 3 7.16 -19.09 -38.51
CA LYS A 3 7.52 -19.84 -37.29
C LYS A 3 8.47 -19.06 -36.36
N GLY A 4 8.70 -17.76 -36.61
CA GLY A 4 9.72 -16.97 -35.92
C GLY A 4 9.28 -16.14 -34.71
N ASN A 5 7.98 -15.87 -34.51
CA ASN A 5 7.53 -14.86 -33.54
C ASN A 5 7.09 -15.39 -32.16
N SER A 6 6.82 -16.68 -32.02
CA SER A 6 6.27 -17.22 -30.75
C SER A 6 7.28 -17.21 -29.60
N VAL A 7 8.58 -17.35 -29.89
CA VAL A 7 9.63 -17.35 -28.86
C VAL A 7 9.83 -15.94 -28.28
N PHE A 8 9.84 -14.90 -29.13
CA PHE A 8 9.96 -13.51 -28.69
C PHE A 8 8.75 -13.03 -27.87
N LEU A 9 7.54 -13.41 -28.27
CA LEU A 9 6.32 -13.13 -27.48
C LEU A 9 6.33 -13.84 -26.13
N GLY A 10 6.83 -15.08 -26.08
CA GLY A 10 6.99 -15.81 -24.83
C GLY A 10 7.96 -15.11 -23.88
N ILE A 11 9.15 -14.72 -24.37
CA ILE A 11 10.17 -14.02 -23.57
C ILE A 11 9.64 -12.67 -23.07
N ALA A 12 8.96 -11.89 -23.94
CA ALA A 12 8.39 -10.61 -23.54
C ALA A 12 7.31 -10.75 -22.45
N ALA A 13 6.47 -11.79 -22.54
CA ALA A 13 5.46 -12.09 -21.51
C ALA A 13 6.10 -12.48 -20.17
N TRP A 14 7.19 -13.26 -20.19
CA TRP A 14 7.93 -13.63 -18.97
C TRP A 14 8.65 -12.44 -18.34
N VAL A 15 9.21 -11.53 -19.14
CA VAL A 15 9.83 -10.30 -18.65
C VAL A 15 8.79 -9.38 -18.02
N MET A 16 7.61 -9.21 -18.63
CA MET A 16 6.52 -8.44 -18.02
C MET A 16 6.02 -9.06 -16.72
N LEU A 17 5.94 -10.40 -16.63
CA LEU A 17 5.55 -11.09 -15.40
C LEU A 17 6.57 -10.89 -14.28
N LEU A 18 7.88 -10.94 -14.60
CA LEU A 18 8.95 -10.69 -13.64
C LEU A 18 9.01 -9.22 -13.17
N LEU A 19 8.71 -8.27 -14.05
CA LEU A 19 8.61 -6.84 -13.70
C LEU A 19 7.34 -6.51 -12.89
N ALA A 20 6.32 -7.37 -12.95
CA ALA A 20 5.08 -7.22 -12.19
C ALA A 20 5.18 -7.82 -10.77
N LEU A 21 6.29 -8.45 -10.41
CA LEU A 21 6.50 -8.91 -9.04
C LEU A 21 6.70 -7.68 -8.14
N PRO A 22 5.88 -7.50 -7.09
CA PRO A 22 6.11 -6.43 -6.14
C PRO A 22 7.48 -6.66 -5.49
N LEU A 23 8.38 -5.71 -5.67
CA LEU A 23 9.62 -5.63 -4.89
C LEU A 23 9.20 -5.39 -3.45
N SER A 24 9.00 -6.47 -2.70
CA SER A 24 8.69 -6.40 -1.28
C SER A 24 9.97 -5.92 -0.58
N SER A 25 9.95 -4.69 -0.10
CA SER A 25 11.00 -4.22 0.81
C SER A 25 10.79 -4.90 2.15
N ALA A 26 11.73 -5.75 2.56
CA ALA A 26 11.72 -6.37 3.89
C ALA A 26 12.30 -5.43 4.98
N HIS A 27 12.71 -4.22 4.59
CA HIS A 27 13.27 -3.23 5.50
C HIS A 27 12.17 -2.26 5.96
N LEU A 28 12.19 -1.92 7.25
CA LEU A 28 11.39 -0.81 7.77
C LEU A 28 11.83 0.49 7.09
N GLU A 29 10.86 1.39 6.87
CA GLU A 29 11.06 2.59 6.04
C GLU A 29 11.93 3.63 6.73
N GLY A 30 11.83 3.74 8.06
CA GLY A 30 12.60 4.68 8.88
C GLY A 30 13.26 4.01 10.08
N GLY A 31 14.20 4.72 10.71
CA GLY A 31 14.82 4.25 11.95
C GLY A 31 15.82 5.20 12.58
N LEU A 32 16.16 4.92 13.84
CA LEU A 32 17.04 5.71 14.71
C LEU A 32 17.93 4.79 15.55
N ASP A 33 19.23 5.05 15.53
CA ASP A 33 20.21 4.35 16.37
C ASP A 33 20.63 5.22 17.56
N LYS A 34 20.73 4.61 18.73
CA LYS A 34 21.31 5.23 19.92
C LYS A 34 22.31 4.33 20.61
N GLU A 35 23.55 4.80 20.76
CA GLU A 35 24.56 4.09 21.54
C GLU A 35 24.41 4.32 23.04
N ALA A 36 24.48 3.25 23.83
CA ALA A 36 24.44 3.27 25.30
C ALA A 36 25.20 2.07 25.88
N ASN A 37 26.13 2.31 26.81
CA ASN A 37 26.86 1.28 27.56
C ASN A 37 27.52 0.18 26.69
N GLY A 38 28.06 0.52 25.51
CA GLY A 38 28.67 -0.45 24.60
C GLY A 38 27.69 -1.23 23.72
N TYR A 39 26.41 -0.86 23.76
CA TYR A 39 25.35 -1.37 22.89
C TYR A 39 24.84 -0.28 21.95
N THR A 40 24.23 -0.70 20.85
CA THR A 40 23.38 0.11 19.97
C THR A 40 21.94 -0.31 20.22
N ILE A 41 21.11 0.64 20.62
CA ILE A 41 19.65 0.51 20.63
C ILE A 41 19.16 1.01 19.27
N ASP A 42 18.65 0.09 18.46
CA ASP A 42 18.11 0.37 17.12
C ASP A 42 16.59 0.42 17.21
N VAL A 43 15.99 1.49 16.68
CA VAL A 43 14.55 1.67 16.60
C VAL A 43 14.18 1.86 15.14
N GLY A 44 13.73 0.80 14.49
CA GLY A 44 13.13 0.86 13.17
C GLY A 44 11.62 1.07 13.24
N TYR A 45 11.05 1.77 12.25
CA TYR A 45 9.60 1.99 12.14
C TYR A 45 9.09 2.08 10.69
N ASP A 46 7.81 1.77 10.52
CA ASP A 46 7.07 1.84 9.27
C ASP A 46 5.62 2.30 9.57
N PRO A 47 5.07 3.34 8.90
CA PRO A 47 5.66 4.12 7.79
C PRO A 47 6.66 5.20 8.21
N ASP A 48 7.46 5.67 7.25
CA ASP A 48 8.25 6.91 7.36
C ASP A 48 7.71 7.98 6.39
N PRO A 49 7.22 9.13 6.88
CA PRO A 49 7.21 9.58 8.27
C PRO A 49 6.14 8.88 9.12
N LEU A 50 6.36 8.84 10.44
CA LEU A 50 5.35 8.37 11.41
C LEU A 50 4.06 9.17 11.29
N LEU A 51 2.91 8.49 11.22
CA LEU A 51 1.60 9.11 11.05
C LEU A 51 0.68 8.83 12.25
N ALA A 52 0.09 9.88 12.80
CA ALA A 52 -0.94 9.73 13.82
C ALA A 52 -2.19 9.03 13.26
N GLN A 53 -2.90 8.29 14.12
CA GLN A 53 -4.14 7.57 13.81
C GLN A 53 -3.99 6.47 12.74
N HIS A 54 -2.77 6.11 12.38
CA HIS A 54 -2.45 5.01 11.48
C HIS A 54 -1.68 3.93 12.25
N PRO A 55 -1.82 2.65 11.88
CA PRO A 55 -0.95 1.61 12.42
C PRO A 55 0.51 1.92 12.09
N VAL A 56 1.35 1.89 13.11
CA VAL A 56 2.80 1.95 12.99
C VAL A 56 3.35 0.62 13.45
N TYR A 57 4.23 0.04 12.65
CA TYR A 57 5.08 -1.07 13.06
C TYR A 57 6.39 -0.52 13.60
N LEU A 58 6.78 -0.94 14.79
CA LEU A 58 8.05 -0.60 15.44
C LEU A 58 8.84 -1.89 15.66
N SER A 59 10.14 -1.82 15.43
CA SER A 59 11.10 -2.86 15.81
C SER A 59 12.16 -2.21 16.68
N ILE A 60 12.22 -2.61 17.94
CA ILE A 60 13.20 -2.08 18.90
C ILE A 60 14.19 -3.20 19.21
N GLY A 61 15.44 -3.00 18.85
CA GLY A 61 16.51 -3.98 19.00
C GLY A 61 17.64 -3.50 19.90
N LEU A 62 18.34 -4.43 20.53
CA LEU A 62 19.60 -4.19 21.22
C LEU A 62 20.70 -4.99 20.53
N PHE A 63 21.75 -4.30 20.12
CA PHE A 63 22.90 -4.89 19.41
C PHE A 63 24.19 -4.53 20.12
N ASN A 64 25.20 -5.40 20.07
CA ASN A 64 26.54 -5.02 20.50
C ASN A 64 27.08 -3.92 19.58
N ALA A 65 27.56 -2.80 20.14
CA ALA A 65 27.98 -1.66 19.32
C ALA A 65 29.18 -1.99 18.42
N THR A 66 30.03 -2.94 18.83
CA THR A 66 31.25 -3.35 18.10
C THR A 66 30.97 -4.47 17.12
N THR A 67 30.40 -5.59 17.57
CA THR A 67 30.19 -6.78 16.72
C THR A 67 28.95 -6.68 15.84
N LYS A 68 28.02 -5.77 16.16
CA LYS A 68 26.71 -5.61 15.50
C LYS A 68 25.80 -6.84 15.61
N GLU A 69 26.17 -7.81 16.44
CA GLU A 69 25.33 -8.96 16.76
C GLU A 69 24.22 -8.57 17.73
N ALA A 70 23.06 -9.21 17.60
CA ALA A 70 21.96 -9.01 18.53
C ALA A 70 22.39 -9.41 19.95
N ALA A 71 22.19 -8.50 20.90
CA ALA A 71 22.48 -8.73 22.29
C ALA A 71 21.35 -9.54 22.93
N LYS A 72 21.71 -10.55 23.72
CA LYS A 72 20.73 -11.27 24.54
C LYS A 72 20.19 -10.33 25.62
N THR A 73 18.88 -10.27 25.74
CA THR A 73 18.15 -9.51 26.77
C THR A 73 16.86 -10.25 27.08
N ASP A 74 16.49 -10.31 28.34
CA ASP A 74 15.30 -11.05 28.77
C ASP A 74 14.06 -10.17 28.79
N LYS A 75 14.24 -8.87 29.08
CA LYS A 75 13.15 -7.93 29.30
C LYS A 75 13.48 -6.57 28.73
N MET A 76 12.50 -5.93 28.11
CA MET A 76 12.57 -4.54 27.67
C MET A 76 11.40 -3.77 28.27
N TRP A 77 11.70 -2.70 29.00
CA TRP A 77 10.71 -1.70 29.37
C TRP A 77 10.66 -0.61 28.31
N MET A 78 9.45 -0.20 27.94
CA MET A 78 9.23 0.91 27.03
C MET A 78 8.21 1.88 27.63
N ARG A 79 8.41 3.18 27.38
CA ARG A 79 7.44 4.23 27.64
C ARG A 79 7.42 5.25 26.51
N LEU A 80 6.22 5.56 26.02
CA LEU A 80 5.96 6.67 25.12
C LEU A 80 5.30 7.80 25.91
N SER A 81 5.86 9.00 25.80
CA SER A 81 5.34 10.19 26.46
C SER A 81 5.40 11.42 25.57
N THR A 82 4.56 12.39 25.87
CA THR A 82 4.55 13.75 25.32
C THR A 82 4.81 14.74 26.45
N ASP A 83 4.89 16.03 26.13
CA ASP A 83 4.86 17.10 27.13
C ASP A 83 3.58 17.09 27.99
N GLN A 84 2.47 16.56 27.45
CA GLN A 84 1.20 16.41 28.16
C GLN A 84 1.13 15.19 29.09
N GLY A 85 2.12 14.29 29.03
CA GLY A 85 2.21 13.12 29.89
C GLY A 85 2.43 11.80 29.16
N VAL A 86 2.27 10.70 29.90
CA VAL A 86 2.52 9.33 29.40
C VAL A 86 1.35 8.87 28.53
N VAL A 87 1.66 8.42 27.33
CA VAL A 87 0.70 7.84 26.37
C VAL A 87 0.65 6.32 26.51
N TYR A 88 1.81 5.70 26.71
CA TYR A 88 1.91 4.26 26.87
C TYR A 88 3.13 3.88 27.72
N ALA A 89 3.04 2.80 28.49
CA ALA A 89 4.18 2.17 29.15
C ALA A 89 3.95 0.67 29.31
N GLY A 90 4.97 -0.15 29.09
CA GLY A 90 4.85 -1.61 29.17
C GLY A 90 6.19 -2.33 29.24
N MET A 91 6.12 -3.59 29.70
CA MET A 91 7.22 -4.55 29.66
C MET A 91 7.03 -5.52 28.50
N TYR A 92 8.12 -5.85 27.82
CA TYR A 92 8.18 -6.76 26.69
C TYR A 92 9.28 -7.78 26.91
N LEU A 93 9.17 -8.91 26.22
CA LEU A 93 10.18 -9.97 26.20
C LEU A 93 10.74 -10.02 24.76
N PRO A 94 11.88 -9.37 24.49
CA PRO A 94 12.49 -9.39 23.16
C PRO A 94 12.88 -10.82 22.77
N GLU A 95 12.63 -11.20 21.52
CA GLU A 95 13.09 -12.47 20.96
C GLU A 95 14.32 -12.20 20.09
N ASN A 96 15.42 -12.92 20.35
CA ASN A 96 16.71 -12.69 19.68
C ASN A 96 17.17 -11.21 19.71
N GLY A 97 16.96 -10.53 20.85
CA GLY A 97 17.39 -9.15 21.04
C GLY A 97 16.49 -8.09 20.38
N VAL A 98 15.36 -8.49 19.77
CA VAL A 98 14.45 -7.59 19.07
C VAL A 98 13.01 -7.73 19.60
N ALA A 99 12.33 -6.61 19.77
CA ALA A 99 10.94 -6.54 20.20
C ALA A 99 10.09 -5.84 19.11
N PRO A 100 9.47 -6.61 18.19
CA PRO A 100 8.53 -6.06 17.23
C PRO A 100 7.20 -5.74 17.90
N MET A 101 6.56 -4.65 17.49
CA MET A 101 5.25 -4.24 18.00
C MET A 101 4.48 -3.38 17.01
N SER A 102 3.16 -3.33 17.19
CA SER A 102 2.29 -2.42 16.45
C SER A 102 1.56 -1.51 17.42
N LEU A 103 1.50 -0.22 17.10
CA LEU A 103 0.76 0.76 17.88
C LEU A 103 0.15 1.82 16.99
N ILE A 104 -0.74 2.62 17.57
CA ILE A 104 -1.34 3.77 16.92
C ILE A 104 -1.04 5.00 17.77
N PHE A 105 -0.33 5.97 17.21
CA PHE A 105 -0.14 7.26 17.88
C PHE A 105 -1.46 8.03 17.87
N PRO A 106 -1.98 8.46 19.03
CA PRO A 106 -3.32 9.07 19.11
C PRO A 106 -3.40 10.45 18.44
N ARG A 107 -2.28 11.18 18.39
CA ARG A 107 -2.17 12.55 17.84
C ARG A 107 -0.78 12.76 17.24
N GLY A 108 -0.68 13.71 16.30
CA GLY A 108 0.62 14.18 15.82
C GLY A 108 1.30 15.08 16.87
N GLY A 109 2.61 15.18 16.81
CA GLY A 109 3.45 15.97 17.71
C GLY A 109 4.75 15.27 18.06
N GLU A 110 5.44 15.84 19.04
CA GLU A 110 6.70 15.30 19.55
C GLU A 110 6.44 14.27 20.67
N TYR A 111 7.08 13.12 20.53
CA TYR A 111 7.07 12.05 21.51
C TYR A 111 8.50 11.77 21.98
N THR A 112 8.61 11.27 23.20
CA THR A 112 9.81 10.64 23.71
C THR A 112 9.55 9.16 23.90
N LEU A 113 10.31 8.34 23.20
CA LEU A 113 10.39 6.89 23.39
C LEU A 113 11.52 6.59 24.36
N ALA A 114 11.17 6.30 25.61
CA ALA A 114 12.09 5.81 26.61
C ALA A 114 12.14 4.28 26.55
N VAL A 115 13.32 3.71 26.37
CA VAL A 115 13.56 2.26 26.28
C VAL A 115 14.66 1.85 27.25
N ARG A 116 14.45 0.71 27.92
CA ARG A 116 15.40 0.13 28.89
C ARG A 116 15.43 -1.37 28.74
N PHE A 117 16.62 -1.93 28.54
CA PHE A 117 16.83 -3.37 28.43
C PHE A 117 17.39 -3.92 29.74
N TYR A 118 16.95 -5.10 30.14
CA TYR A 118 17.39 -5.78 31.34
C TYR A 118 17.85 -7.21 31.00
N ASP A 119 18.77 -7.71 31.82
CA ASP A 119 19.26 -9.08 31.77
C ASP A 119 18.87 -9.79 33.09
N GLY A 120 18.12 -10.87 33.00
CA GLY A 120 17.54 -11.59 34.13
C GLY A 120 16.63 -10.74 35.03
N ASP A 121 16.88 -10.82 36.33
CA ASP A 121 16.16 -10.08 37.38
C ASP A 121 16.98 -8.90 37.91
N ASN A 122 18.00 -8.46 37.18
CA ASN A 122 18.78 -7.28 37.57
C ASN A 122 17.89 -6.02 37.53
N PRO A 123 17.79 -5.24 38.63
CA PRO A 123 17.04 -3.99 38.63
C PRO A 123 17.68 -2.88 37.79
N GLU A 124 18.98 -2.99 37.47
CA GLU A 124 19.69 -2.05 36.63
C GLU A 124 19.58 -2.43 35.15
N ALA A 125 19.25 -1.46 34.32
CA ALA A 125 19.18 -1.65 32.88
C ALA A 125 20.59 -1.78 32.29
N VAL A 126 20.82 -2.79 31.44
CA VAL A 126 22.10 -2.97 30.73
C VAL A 126 22.33 -1.84 29.73
N ALA A 127 21.27 -1.37 29.09
CA ALA A 127 21.27 -0.23 28.19
C ALA A 127 19.92 0.51 28.28
N ALA A 128 19.97 1.83 28.16
CA ALA A 128 18.79 2.69 28.21
C ALA A 128 18.97 3.91 27.32
N ALA A 129 17.88 4.37 26.70
CA ALA A 129 17.87 5.57 25.89
C ALA A 129 16.49 6.26 25.93
N ASP A 130 16.52 7.58 25.80
CA ASP A 130 15.36 8.40 25.45
C ASP A 130 15.55 8.88 24.02
N ILE A 131 14.62 8.48 23.14
CA ILE A 131 14.69 8.70 21.69
C ILE A 131 13.55 9.65 21.30
N PRO A 132 13.84 10.84 20.73
CA PRO A 132 12.81 11.73 20.25
C PRO A 132 12.17 11.15 18.98
N LEU A 133 10.84 11.19 18.90
CA LEU A 133 10.07 10.78 17.73
C LEU A 133 9.14 11.92 17.32
N THR A 134 9.22 12.33 16.06
CA THR A 134 8.28 13.30 15.49
C THR A 134 7.19 12.55 14.74
N VAL A 135 5.94 12.70 15.18
CA VAL A 135 4.77 12.06 14.58
C VAL A 135 3.97 13.12 13.83
N ASN A 136 3.80 12.93 12.53
CA ASN A 136 2.98 13.83 11.73
C ASN A 136 1.50 13.67 12.09
N GLY A 137 0.76 14.78 12.03
CA GLY A 137 -0.70 14.74 12.15
C GLY A 137 -1.29 13.80 11.10
N ALA A 138 -2.42 13.17 11.43
CA ALA A 138 -3.14 12.36 10.46
C ALA A 138 -3.37 13.21 9.21
N ALA A 139 -2.87 12.77 8.05
CA ALA A 139 -3.23 13.41 6.80
C ALA A 139 -4.75 13.44 6.77
N ALA A 140 -5.36 14.64 6.72
CA ALA A 140 -6.78 14.75 6.48
C ALA A 140 -7.05 13.86 5.27
N GLN A 141 -7.86 12.81 5.44
CA GLN A 141 -8.23 11.93 4.33
C GLN A 141 -8.74 12.85 3.24
N GLY A 142 -7.88 13.13 2.26
CA GLY A 142 -8.21 13.93 1.11
C GLY A 142 -9.24 13.12 0.40
N SER A 143 -10.52 13.47 0.61
CA SER A 143 -11.63 12.86 -0.08
C SER A 143 -11.22 12.78 -1.55
N MET A 144 -11.08 11.57 -2.08
CA MET A 144 -10.67 11.32 -3.47
C MET A 144 -11.61 12.01 -4.47
N LEU A 145 -12.75 12.52 -3.99
CA LEU A 145 -13.72 13.35 -4.71
C LEU A 145 -13.28 14.81 -4.89
N THR A 146 -12.17 15.26 -4.28
CA THR A 146 -11.78 16.68 -4.26
C THR A 146 -10.48 17.01 -4.99
N ASN A 147 -9.66 16.02 -5.37
CA ASN A 147 -8.52 16.30 -6.24
C ASN A 147 -8.99 16.36 -7.71
N ALA A 148 -8.63 17.44 -8.42
CA ALA A 148 -9.08 17.68 -9.81
C ALA A 148 -8.80 16.49 -10.75
N TRP A 149 -7.74 15.72 -10.46
CA TRP A 149 -7.37 14.50 -11.15
C TRP A 149 -8.38 13.36 -10.94
N GLY A 150 -8.90 13.14 -9.73
CA GLY A 150 -9.90 12.11 -9.44
C GLY A 150 -11.23 12.34 -10.17
N VAL A 151 -11.65 13.61 -10.26
CA VAL A 151 -12.83 14.02 -11.05
C VAL A 151 -12.60 13.79 -12.56
N LEU A 152 -11.39 14.07 -13.06
CA LEU A 152 -11.00 13.85 -14.45
C LEU A 152 -11.00 12.35 -14.83
N PHE A 153 -10.51 11.47 -13.95
CA PHE A 153 -10.55 10.02 -14.19
C PHE A 153 -11.97 9.47 -14.24
N MET A 154 -12.86 9.96 -13.37
CA MET A 154 -14.29 9.59 -13.39
C MET A 154 -14.99 10.11 -14.65
N ALA A 155 -14.73 11.37 -15.04
CA ALA A 155 -15.26 11.93 -16.28
C ALA A 155 -14.78 11.16 -17.52
N ALA A 156 -13.50 10.80 -17.58
CA ALA A 156 -12.95 9.99 -18.67
C ALA A 156 -13.57 8.59 -18.74
N GLY A 157 -13.77 7.92 -17.59
CA GLY A 157 -14.43 6.61 -17.52
C GLY A 157 -15.88 6.63 -18.02
N VAL A 158 -16.64 7.68 -17.68
CA VAL A 158 -18.03 7.86 -18.15
C VAL A 158 -18.08 8.12 -19.66
N LEU A 159 -17.13 8.88 -20.21
CA LEU A 159 -17.05 9.15 -21.65
C LEU A 159 -16.70 7.89 -22.45
N VAL A 160 -15.79 7.04 -21.96
CA VAL A 160 -15.45 5.77 -22.62
C VAL A 160 -16.64 4.80 -22.62
N ALA A 161 -17.37 4.67 -21.51
CA ALA A 161 -18.57 3.83 -21.43
C ALA A 161 -19.70 4.35 -22.34
N GLY A 162 -19.89 5.67 -22.43
CA GLY A 162 -20.88 6.30 -23.31
C GLY A 162 -20.59 6.09 -24.80
N VAL A 163 -19.34 6.19 -25.22
CA VAL A 163 -18.93 5.97 -26.62
C VAL A 163 -19.11 4.51 -27.02
N ILE A 164 -18.76 3.56 -26.15
CA ILE A 164 -18.97 2.12 -26.42
C ILE A 164 -20.47 1.80 -26.52
N GLY A 165 -21.29 2.36 -25.62
CA GLY A 165 -22.75 2.19 -25.67
C GLY A 165 -23.39 2.77 -26.93
N TYR A 166 -22.93 3.95 -27.38
CA TYR A 166 -23.42 4.58 -28.60
C TYR A 166 -23.08 3.77 -29.85
N VAL A 167 -21.83 3.29 -29.98
CA VAL A 167 -21.39 2.48 -31.14
C VAL A 167 -22.13 1.14 -31.18
N ALA A 168 -22.33 0.48 -30.02
CA ALA A 168 -23.10 -0.76 -29.94
C ALA A 168 -24.60 -0.55 -30.29
N GLY A 169 -25.20 0.56 -29.84
CA GLY A 169 -26.58 0.91 -30.16
C GLY A 169 -26.80 1.21 -31.66
N VAL A 170 -25.86 1.93 -32.29
CA VAL A 170 -25.91 2.22 -33.73
C VAL A 170 -25.79 0.93 -34.55
N ALA A 171 -24.85 0.04 -34.21
CA ALA A 171 -24.67 -1.25 -34.89
C ALA A 171 -25.92 -2.15 -34.79
N ALA A 172 -26.59 -2.16 -33.64
CA ALA A 172 -27.85 -2.90 -33.45
C ALA A 172 -29.01 -2.31 -34.26
N SER A 173 -29.07 -0.99 -34.44
CA SER A 173 -30.13 -0.31 -35.20
C SER A 173 -30.04 -0.55 -36.72
N THR A 174 -28.82 -0.71 -37.26
CA THR A 174 -28.57 -0.97 -38.69
C THR A 174 -28.73 -2.45 -39.08
N GLY A 175 -28.90 -3.34 -38.10
CA GLY A 175 -29.03 -4.79 -38.33
C GLY A 175 -30.44 -5.31 -38.65
N LYS A 176 -31.47 -4.45 -38.68
CA LYS A 176 -32.82 -4.88 -39.10
C LYS A 176 -32.84 -5.18 -40.61
N ARG A 177 -32.61 -6.46 -40.92
CA ARG A 177 -32.82 -7.07 -42.25
C ARG A 177 -34.20 -6.66 -42.81
N PRO A 178 -34.30 -6.06 -44.00
CA PRO A 178 -35.58 -5.95 -44.68
C PRO A 178 -36.00 -7.36 -45.11
N GLY A 179 -36.92 -7.93 -44.34
CA GLY A 179 -37.62 -9.16 -44.68
C GLY A 179 -38.44 -8.96 -45.95
N LYS A 180 -38.25 -9.92 -46.87
CA LYS A 180 -39.20 -10.44 -47.86
C LYS A 180 -40.62 -9.84 -47.86
N GLU A 181 -40.79 -8.63 -48.37
CA GLU A 181 -42.13 -8.04 -48.54
C GLU A 181 -42.27 -7.29 -49.87
N LYS A 182 -41.71 -7.84 -50.96
CA LYS A 182 -41.98 -7.35 -52.33
C LYS A 182 -41.94 -8.49 -53.35
N LEU A 183 -42.75 -9.53 -53.18
CA LEU A 183 -42.94 -10.54 -54.24
C LEU A 183 -44.40 -10.96 -54.46
N LEU A 184 -45.38 -10.36 -53.77
CA LEU A 184 -46.80 -10.70 -53.92
C LEU A 184 -47.61 -9.76 -54.83
N ASN A 185 -47.01 -8.73 -55.43
CA ASN A 185 -47.77 -7.74 -56.22
C ASN A 185 -47.42 -7.68 -57.73
N SER A 186 -46.89 -8.76 -58.33
CA SER A 186 -46.60 -8.79 -59.78
C SER A 186 -47.62 -9.57 -60.62
N LYS A 187 -48.65 -10.18 -60.03
CA LYS A 187 -49.61 -11.03 -60.78
C LYS A 187 -50.97 -10.40 -61.12
N SER A 188 -51.19 -9.10 -60.91
CA SER A 188 -52.54 -8.50 -61.08
C SER A 188 -52.71 -7.45 -62.19
N ARG A 189 -51.69 -7.15 -63.03
CA ARG A 189 -51.86 -6.10 -64.07
C ARG A 189 -51.22 -6.46 -65.41
N LYS A 190 -51.74 -7.50 -66.07
CA LYS A 190 -51.71 -7.62 -67.54
C LYS A 190 -52.99 -8.32 -68.03
N SER A 191 -54.10 -7.60 -68.00
CA SER A 191 -55.27 -7.84 -68.82
C SER A 191 -55.95 -6.49 -69.03
N LYS A 192 -56.41 -6.24 -70.26
CA LYS A 192 -56.95 -4.98 -70.83
C LYS A 192 -55.93 -4.05 -71.50
N ALA A 193 -55.55 -4.42 -72.73
CA ALA A 193 -55.57 -3.52 -73.89
C ALA A 193 -55.35 -4.35 -75.18
N LYS A 194 -56.45 -4.82 -75.77
CA LYS A 194 -56.65 -5.16 -77.19
C LYS A 194 -58.06 -4.62 -77.50
N THR A 195 -58.33 -3.84 -78.56
CA THR A 195 -57.68 -3.89 -79.87
C THR A 195 -58.36 -4.97 -80.69
#